data_AF-A0A5J6XNU7-F1
#
_entry.id   AF-A0A5J6XNU7-F1
#
_cell.length_a   1.000
_cell.length_b   1.000
_cell.length_c   1.000
_cell.angle_alpha   90.00
_cell.angle_beta   90.00
_cell.angle_gamma   90.00
#
_symmetry.space_group_name_H-M   'P 1'
#
loop_
_entity.id
_entity.type
_entity.pdbx_description
1 polymer ?
#
loop_
_entity_poly.entity_id
_entity_poly.type
_entity_poly.pdbx_seq_one_letter_code
_entity_poly.pdbx_strand_id
1 'polypeptide(L)'
;MANTIKQYGHALQLAGGNLVYISNKIYPQFADNGLIINPEQYYIDLKNAVNVAQTSVLCLENTIPPSFLVIEHTQLVSSFQGILNCLNNVFNTDSMDHLFELNEIELEKDFSSLKRIQEDLNQTTLKVMEKIRLQSSR
;
A
#
# COMPACT_ATOMS: atom_id res chain seq x y z
N MET A 1 10.75 -13.16 23.67
CA MET A 1 9.81 -13.71 22.66
C MET A 1 8.45 -13.02 22.68
N ALA A 2 7.69 -13.01 23.80
CA ALA A 2 6.35 -12.41 23.84
C ALA A 2 6.32 -10.91 23.48
N ASN A 3 7.34 -10.14 23.90
CA ASN A 3 7.42 -8.70 23.62
C ASN A 3 7.62 -8.40 22.12
N THR A 4 8.35 -9.26 21.41
CA THR A 4 8.66 -9.12 19.98
C THR A 4 7.42 -9.40 19.11
N ILE A 5 6.60 -10.40 19.47
CA ILE A 5 5.36 -10.72 18.74
C ILE A 5 4.35 -9.58 18.87
N LYS A 6 4.20 -9.00 20.07
CA LYS A 6 3.29 -7.88 20.29
C LYS A 6 3.72 -6.63 19.49
N GLN A 7 5.00 -6.28 19.53
CA GLN A 7 5.56 -5.18 18.74
C GLN A 7 5.34 -5.39 17.24
N TYR A 8 5.60 -6.60 16.75
CA TYR A 8 5.35 -6.98 15.36
C TYR A 8 3.86 -6.85 14.97
N GLY A 9 2.96 -7.33 15.84
CA GLY A 9 1.51 -7.20 15.63
C GLY A 9 1.06 -5.74 15.53
N HIS A 10 1.60 -4.85 16.35
CA HIS A 10 1.33 -3.41 16.25
C HIS A 10 1.83 -2.82 14.93
N ALA A 11 3.01 -3.21 14.45
CA ALA A 11 3.53 -2.77 13.16
C ALA A 11 2.63 -3.23 12.01
N LEU A 12 2.18 -4.50 12.03
CA LEU A 12 1.22 -5.02 11.03
C LEU A 12 -0.12 -4.29 11.07
N GLN A 13 -0.63 -3.99 12.27
CA GLN A 13 -1.88 -3.24 12.42
C GLN A 13 -1.77 -1.84 11.82
N LEU A 14 -0.67 -1.14 12.07
CA LEU A 14 -0.41 0.18 11.51
C LEU A 14 -0.29 0.13 9.99
N ALA A 15 0.51 -0.80 9.46
CA ALA A 15 0.68 -1.00 8.02
C ALA A 15 -0.67 -1.33 7.34
N GLY A 16 -1.49 -2.19 7.96
CA GLY A 16 -2.82 -2.52 7.46
C GLY A 16 -3.78 -1.31 7.47
N GLY A 17 -3.79 -0.51 8.53
CA GLY A 17 -4.58 0.72 8.58
C GLY A 17 -4.16 1.74 7.51
N ASN A 18 -2.86 1.89 7.29
CA ASN A 18 -2.31 2.74 6.24
C ASN A 18 -2.68 2.24 4.84
N LEU A 19 -2.68 0.93 4.60
CA LEU A 19 -3.11 0.34 3.33
C LEU A 19 -4.58 0.66 3.03
N VAL A 20 -5.46 0.56 4.04
CA VAL A 20 -6.88 0.93 3.89
C VAL A 20 -7.04 2.42 3.59
N TYR A 21 -6.25 3.28 4.24
CA TYR A 21 -6.25 4.70 3.92
C TYR A 21 -5.86 4.95 2.46
N ILE A 22 -4.76 4.34 1.99
CA ILE A 22 -4.28 4.47 0.62
C ILE A 22 -5.36 3.98 -0.36
N SER A 23 -5.93 2.80 -0.14
CA SER A 23 -6.94 2.23 -1.06
C SER A 23 -8.16 3.14 -1.24
N ASN A 24 -8.54 3.86 -0.20
CA ASN A 24 -9.68 4.78 -0.23
C ASN A 24 -9.37 6.12 -0.94
N LYS A 25 -8.11 6.39 -1.26
CA LYS A 25 -7.63 7.69 -1.75
C LYS A 25 -7.05 7.67 -3.16
N ILE A 26 -6.68 6.49 -3.67
CA ILE A 26 -5.99 6.36 -4.96
C ILE A 26 -6.90 6.39 -6.18
N TYR A 27 -8.22 6.19 -6.00
CA TYR A 27 -9.17 6.26 -7.11
C TYR A 27 -10.01 7.54 -7.01
N PRO A 28 -9.87 8.49 -7.95
CA PRO A 28 -10.66 9.70 -7.98
C PRO A 28 -12.09 9.44 -8.47
N GLN A 29 -12.93 10.47 -8.38
CA GLN A 29 -14.21 10.49 -9.09
C GLN A 29 -14.03 11.13 -10.46
N PHE A 30 -14.65 10.52 -11.47
CA PHE A 30 -14.65 11.01 -12.85
C PHE A 30 -16.01 11.63 -13.20
N ALA A 31 -15.97 12.69 -13.99
CA ALA A 31 -17.13 13.31 -14.60
C ALA A 31 -17.57 12.55 -15.86
N ASP A 32 -18.75 12.86 -16.39
CA ASP A 32 -19.29 12.20 -17.60
C ASP A 32 -18.38 12.33 -18.84
N ASN A 33 -17.50 13.34 -18.86
CA ASN A 33 -16.51 13.53 -19.92
C ASN A 33 -15.20 12.75 -19.70
N GLY A 34 -15.13 11.91 -18.65
CA GLY A 34 -13.98 11.06 -18.33
C GLY A 34 -12.85 11.77 -17.58
N LEU A 35 -12.99 13.05 -17.23
CA LEU A 35 -11.99 13.82 -16.48
C LEU A 35 -12.26 13.77 -14.98
N ILE A 36 -11.21 13.99 -14.18
CA ILE A 36 -11.30 14.03 -12.72
C ILE A 36 -12.16 15.22 -12.26
N ILE A 37 -13.14 15.00 -11.37
CA ILE A 37 -14.07 16.03 -10.87
C ILE A 37 -13.37 17.08 -9.98
N ASN A 38 -12.33 16.68 -9.24
CA ASN A 38 -11.57 17.57 -8.36
C ASN A 38 -10.07 17.21 -8.38
N PRO A 39 -9.34 17.64 -9.42
CA PRO A 39 -7.94 17.26 -9.61
C PRO A 39 -7.02 17.82 -8.52
N GLU A 40 -7.33 18.99 -7.95
CA GLU A 40 -6.59 19.56 -6.82
C GLU A 40 -6.67 18.69 -5.56
N GLN A 41 -7.88 18.28 -5.18
CA GLN A 41 -8.06 17.38 -4.04
C GLN A 41 -7.44 16.01 -4.31
N TYR A 42 -7.54 15.51 -5.54
CA TYR A 42 -6.90 14.25 -5.91
C TYR A 42 -5.37 14.33 -5.82
N TYR A 43 -4.75 15.42 -6.26
CA TYR A 43 -3.32 15.66 -6.09
C TYR A 43 -2.90 15.63 -4.61
N ILE A 44 -3.69 16.29 -3.74
CA ILE A 44 -3.46 16.28 -2.29
C ILE A 44 -3.60 14.87 -1.72
N ASP A 45 -4.63 14.13 -2.13
CA ASP A 45 -4.89 12.77 -1.69
C ASP A 45 -3.77 11.81 -2.15
N LEU A 46 -3.28 11.94 -3.38
CA LEU A 46 -2.16 11.17 -3.91
C LEU A 46 -0.86 11.47 -3.17
N LYS A 47 -0.56 12.75 -2.92
CA LYS A 47 0.59 13.17 -2.10
C LYS A 47 0.54 12.57 -0.70
N ASN A 48 -0.63 12.57 -0.07
CA ASN A 48 -0.83 11.99 1.25
C ASN A 48 -0.67 10.46 1.20
N ALA A 49 -1.21 9.80 0.18
CA ALA A 49 -1.05 8.36 -0.03
C ALA A 49 0.44 7.98 -0.18
N VAL A 50 1.23 8.74 -0.94
CA VAL A 50 2.68 8.56 -1.06
C VAL A 50 3.36 8.65 0.32
N ASN A 51 3.08 9.70 1.09
CA ASN A 51 3.67 9.89 2.42
C ASN A 51 3.32 8.75 3.39
N VAL A 52 2.06 8.30 3.37
CA VAL A 52 1.57 7.19 4.19
C VAL A 52 2.19 5.86 3.76
N ALA A 53 2.32 5.61 2.45
CA ALA A 53 3.01 4.43 1.93
C ALA A 53 4.48 4.41 2.34
N GLN A 54 5.18 5.55 2.22
CA GLN A 54 6.58 5.68 2.62
C GLN A 54 6.77 5.44 4.12
N THR A 55 5.89 5.99 4.95
CA THR A 55 5.90 5.75 6.40
C THR A 55 5.68 4.27 6.73
N SER A 56 4.80 3.59 5.97
CA SER A 56 4.53 2.17 6.14
C SER A 56 5.74 1.30 5.77
N VAL A 57 6.40 1.61 4.66
CA VAL A 57 7.66 0.93 4.26
C VAL A 57 8.71 1.10 5.35
N LEU A 58 8.98 2.33 5.79
CA LEU A 58 9.95 2.60 6.85
C LEU A 58 9.62 1.88 8.15
N CYS A 59 8.34 1.87 8.54
CA CYS A 59 7.90 1.16 9.74
C CYS A 59 8.18 -0.34 9.64
N LEU A 60 7.84 -0.96 8.50
CA LEU A 60 8.06 -2.38 8.28
C LEU A 60 9.56 -2.71 8.21
N GLU A 61 10.37 -1.95 7.46
CA GLU A 61 11.82 -2.17 7.33
C GLU A 61 12.56 -2.11 8.68
N ASN A 62 12.08 -1.27 9.61
CA ASN A 62 12.66 -1.14 10.95
C ASN A 62 12.05 -2.09 11.99
N THR A 63 11.08 -2.91 11.59
CA THR A 63 10.43 -3.87 12.49
C THR A 63 11.16 -5.22 12.42
N ILE A 64 11.54 -5.77 13.58
CA ILE A 64 12.11 -7.11 13.65
C ILE A 64 10.98 -8.16 13.68
N PRO A 65 10.82 -9.01 12.65
CA PRO A 65 9.80 -10.05 12.66
C PRO A 65 10.16 -11.19 13.61
N PRO A 66 9.17 -11.93 14.15
CA PRO A 66 9.40 -13.24 14.73
C PRO A 66 10.11 -14.15 13.72
N SER A 67 11.02 -15.01 14.20
CA SER A 67 11.88 -15.84 13.34
C SER A 67 11.10 -16.71 12.33
N PHE A 68 9.88 -17.14 12.69
CA PHE A 68 9.04 -17.95 11.81
C PHE A 68 8.31 -17.15 10.72
N LEU A 69 8.32 -15.82 10.77
CA LEU A 69 7.66 -14.89 9.83
C LEU A 69 8.64 -14.08 8.97
N VAL A 70 9.94 -14.34 9.03
CA VAL A 70 10.96 -13.55 8.31
C VAL A 70 10.66 -13.49 6.81
N ILE A 71 10.28 -14.62 6.20
CA ILE A 71 9.99 -14.69 4.76
C ILE A 71 8.77 -13.84 4.40
N GLU A 72 7.67 -14.00 5.13
CA GLU A 72 6.44 -13.24 4.89
C GLU A 72 6.65 -11.75 5.16
N HIS A 73 7.45 -11.41 6.16
CA HIS A 73 7.80 -10.03 6.44
C HIS A 73 8.54 -9.37 5.27
N THR A 74 9.54 -10.06 4.69
CA THR A 74 10.22 -9.56 3.48
C THR A 74 9.25 -9.39 2.31
N GLN A 75 8.29 -10.31 2.14
CA GLN A 75 7.26 -10.21 1.10
C GLN A 75 6.32 -9.03 1.34
N LEU A 76 5.92 -8.77 2.59
CA LEU A 76 5.14 -7.59 2.97
C LEU A 76 5.89 -6.30 2.65
N VAL A 77 7.16 -6.19 3.06
CA VAL A 77 8.00 -5.01 2.76
C VAL A 77 8.06 -4.78 1.24
N SER A 78 8.35 -5.82 0.47
CA SER A 78 8.43 -5.73 -1.00
C SER A 78 7.10 -5.27 -1.62
N SER A 79 5.97 -5.75 -1.10
CA SER A 79 4.65 -5.34 -1.58
C SER A 79 4.35 -3.87 -1.27
N PHE A 80 4.67 -3.40 -0.07
CA PHE A 80 4.50 -1.99 0.30
C PHE A 80 5.43 -1.06 -0.50
N GLN A 81 6.66 -1.50 -0.79
CA GLN A 81 7.55 -0.80 -1.72
C GLN A 81 6.95 -0.77 -3.13
N GLY A 82 6.31 -1.85 -3.58
CA GLY A 82 5.57 -1.89 -4.83
C GLY A 82 4.45 -0.84 -4.90
N ILE A 83 3.63 -0.74 -3.84
CA ILE A 83 2.59 0.29 -3.74
C ILE A 83 3.22 1.69 -3.81
N LEU A 84 4.24 1.95 -2.98
CA LEU A 84 4.92 3.25 -2.97
C LEU A 84 5.46 3.63 -4.36
N ASN A 85 6.05 2.69 -5.09
CA ASN A 85 6.54 2.92 -6.43
C ASN A 85 5.41 3.24 -7.41
N CYS A 86 4.27 2.55 -7.33
CA CYS A 86 3.09 2.88 -8.16
C CYS A 86 2.61 4.31 -7.89
N LEU A 87 2.44 4.66 -6.61
CA LEU A 87 1.99 5.99 -6.21
C LEU A 87 2.96 7.08 -6.64
N ASN A 88 4.26 6.85 -6.49
CA ASN A 88 5.30 7.77 -6.95
C ASN A 88 5.31 7.91 -8.47
N ASN A 89 5.01 6.86 -9.23
CA ASN A 89 4.94 6.96 -10.69
C ASN A 89 3.81 7.90 -11.11
N VAL A 90 2.60 7.72 -10.56
CA VAL A 90 1.48 8.66 -10.82
C VAL A 90 1.85 10.06 -10.35
N PHE A 91 2.33 10.19 -9.11
CA PHE A 91 2.61 11.50 -8.50
C PHE A 91 3.73 12.29 -9.18
N ASN A 92 4.77 11.63 -9.71
CA ASN A 92 5.91 12.29 -10.35
C ASN A 92 5.73 12.47 -11.85
N THR A 93 4.87 11.67 -12.49
CA THR A 93 4.57 11.80 -13.93
C THR A 93 3.54 12.89 -14.17
N ASP A 94 2.63 13.08 -13.22
CA ASP A 94 1.58 14.08 -13.31
C ASP A 94 1.98 15.34 -12.53
N SER A 95 2.47 16.35 -13.23
CA SER A 95 2.42 17.71 -12.69
C SER A 95 0.97 18.05 -12.35
N MET A 96 0.75 18.99 -11.43
CA MET A 96 -0.63 19.40 -11.08
C MET A 96 -1.45 19.78 -12.32
N ASP A 97 -0.80 20.33 -13.35
CA ASP A 97 -1.39 20.68 -14.64
C ASP A 97 -1.80 19.44 -15.47
N HIS A 98 -1.04 18.34 -15.40
CA HIS A 98 -1.35 17.11 -16.13
C HIS A 98 -2.57 16.38 -15.55
N LEU A 99 -2.83 16.50 -14.24
CA LEU A 99 -4.01 15.90 -13.60
C LEU A 99 -5.34 16.46 -14.09
N PHE A 100 -5.36 17.65 -14.68
CA PHE A 100 -6.56 18.21 -15.30
C PHE A 100 -6.92 17.51 -16.63
N GLU A 101 -5.96 16.84 -17.25
CA GLU A 101 -6.10 16.15 -18.53
C GLU A 101 -6.17 14.63 -18.40
N LEU A 102 -5.82 14.10 -17.22
CA LEU A 102 -5.80 12.67 -16.93
C LEU A 102 -7.21 12.07 -17.00
N ASN A 103 -7.37 11.06 -17.85
CA ASN A 103 -8.60 10.28 -17.94
C ASN A 103 -8.46 8.92 -17.23
N GLU A 104 -9.60 8.24 -17.07
CA GLU A 104 -9.68 6.95 -16.37
C GLU A 104 -8.73 5.88 -16.94
N ILE A 105 -8.59 5.80 -18.26
CA ILE A 105 -7.78 4.77 -18.94
C ILE A 105 -6.29 4.96 -18.65
N GLU A 106 -5.82 6.21 -18.66
CA GLU A 106 -4.43 6.55 -18.34
C GLU A 106 -4.11 6.22 -16.88
N LEU A 107 -5.02 6.57 -15.97
CA LEU A 107 -4.84 6.26 -14.56
C LEU A 107 -4.84 4.75 -14.28
N GLU A 108 -5.73 3.98 -14.92
CA GLU A 108 -5.75 2.51 -14.81
C GLU A 108 -4.44 1.89 -15.30
N LYS A 109 -3.85 2.44 -16.37
CA LYS A 109 -2.57 1.97 -16.89
C LYS A 109 -1.46 2.18 -15.87
N ASP A 110 -1.42 3.33 -15.21
CA ASP A 110 -0.39 3.63 -14.22
C ASP A 110 -0.56 2.80 -12.94
N PHE A 111 -1.80 2.43 -12.61
CA PHE A 111 -2.12 1.51 -11.52
C PHE A 111 -2.19 0.02 -11.92
N SER A 112 -1.86 -0.32 -13.16
CA SER A 112 -1.98 -1.70 -13.67
C SER A 112 -1.22 -2.75 -12.84
N SER A 113 -0.13 -2.35 -12.19
CA SER A 113 0.67 -3.23 -11.33
C SER A 113 0.10 -3.43 -9.92
N LEU A 114 -0.83 -2.58 -9.46
CA LEU A 114 -1.47 -2.70 -8.14
C LEU A 114 -2.23 -4.03 -7.99
N LYS A 115 -2.85 -4.54 -9.06
CA LYS A 115 -3.57 -5.81 -9.01
C LYS A 115 -2.66 -6.97 -8.62
N ARG A 116 -1.47 -7.05 -9.23
CA ARG A 116 -0.47 -8.06 -8.89
C ARG A 116 0.02 -7.89 -7.45
N ILE A 117 0.31 -6.66 -7.04
CA ILE A 117 0.75 -6.36 -5.67
C ILE A 117 -0.33 -6.76 -4.64
N GLN A 118 -1.60 -6.54 -4.96
CA GLN A 118 -2.73 -6.97 -4.13
C GLN A 118 -2.79 -8.49 -3.99
N GLU A 119 -2.58 -9.23 -5.09
CA GLU A 119 -2.51 -10.69 -5.05
C GLU A 119 -1.36 -11.17 -4.16
N ASP A 120 -0.17 -10.57 -4.30
CA ASP A 120 1.00 -10.87 -3.46
C ASP A 120 0.75 -10.58 -1.97
N LEU A 121 0.13 -9.44 -1.66
CA LEU A 121 -0.27 -9.08 -0.29
C LEU A 121 -1.26 -10.07 0.30
N ASN A 122 -2.27 -10.46 -0.47
CA ASN A 122 -3.27 -11.43 -0.02
C ASN A 122 -2.63 -12.78 0.30
N GLN A 123 -1.79 -13.29 -0.59
CA GLN A 123 -1.08 -14.55 -0.38
C GLN A 123 -0.15 -14.49 0.82
N THR A 124 0.59 -13.39 0.97
CA THR A 124 1.51 -13.19 2.09
C THR A 124 0.75 -13.12 3.42
N THR A 125 -0.37 -12.40 3.46
CA THR A 125 -1.20 -12.25 4.66
C THR A 125 -1.81 -13.58 5.08
N LEU A 126 -2.29 -14.40 4.14
CA LEU A 126 -2.78 -15.75 4.41
C LEU A 126 -1.70 -16.63 5.06
N LYS A 127 -0.46 -16.59 4.55
CA LYS A 127 0.66 -17.33 5.14
C LYS A 127 1.01 -16.85 6.54
N VAL A 128 0.98 -15.54 6.79
CA VAL A 128 1.18 -14.99 8.15
C VAL A 128 0.13 -15.54 9.11
N MET A 129 -1.15 -15.48 8.72
CA MET A 129 -2.25 -16.00 9.54
C MET A 129 -2.11 -17.50 9.83
N GLU A 130 -1.77 -18.29 8.82
CA GLU A 130 -1.55 -19.73 8.95
C GLU A 130 -0.41 -20.03 9.94
N LYS A 131 0.73 -19.35 9.78
CA LYS A 131 1.90 -19.56 10.64
C LYS A 131 1.64 -19.12 12.08
N ILE A 132 0.94 -18.01 12.30
CA ILE A 132 0.52 -17.59 13.65
C ILE A 132 -0.35 -18.66 14.29
N ARG A 133 -1.38 -19.15 13.57
CA ARG A 133 -2.27 -20.20 14.07
C ARG A 133 -1.51 -21.46 14.48
N LEU A 134 -0.53 -21.89 13.68
CA LEU A 134 0.31 -23.05 13.97
C LEU A 134 1.19 -22.85 15.22
N GLN A 135 1.67 -21.63 15.48
CA GLN A 135 2.43 -21.33 16.70
C GLN A 135 1.54 -21.23 17.93
N SER A 136 0.31 -20.71 17.81
CA SER A 136 -0.64 -20.62 18.94
C SER A 136 -1.22 -21.97 19.37
N SER A 137 -1.11 -23.00 18.53
CA SER A 137 -1.62 -24.35 18.80
C SER A 137 -0.55 -25.28 19.41
N ARG A 138 0.66 -24.78 19.66
CA ARG A 138 1.78 -25.47 20.30
C ARG A 138 1.95 -24.99 21.74
#